data_AF-A0A9P1GZY5-F1
#
_entry.id   AF-A0A9P1GZY5-F1
#
_cell.length_a   1.000
_cell.length_b   1.000
_cell.length_c   1.000
_cell.angle_alpha   90.00
_cell.angle_beta   90.00
_cell.angle_gamma   90.00
#
_symmetry.space_group_name_H-M   'P 1'
#
loop_
_entity.id
_entity.type
_entity.pdbx_description
1 polymer ?
#
loop_
_entity_poly.entity_id
_entity_poly.type
_entity_poly.pdbx_seq_one_letter_code
_entity_poly.pdbx_strand_id
1 'polypeptide(L)'
;MWAGGEVHMNPLPERRLRLDGSRAACVERILDVSVKKAETENPLVFVSLERRMGHVGESESDEAVRARLLGDDGAVAVRELRDVVFMKAAGPGGKAKTRVLEHKGREDFSHTLTTNPKLLFRYSALTYNTHAIHLDPNSAGKPRG
;
A
#
# COMPACT_ATOMS: atom_id res chain seq x y z
N MET A 1 -6.27 -3.26 7.65
CA MET A 1 -5.30 -2.23 8.08
C MET A 1 -3.99 -2.50 7.38
N TRP A 2 -3.21 -1.47 7.03
CA TRP A 2 -1.88 -1.65 6.46
C TRP A 2 -0.90 -2.10 7.56
N ALA A 3 -0.17 -3.19 7.32
CA ALA A 3 0.78 -3.78 8.27
C ALA A 3 2.24 -3.56 7.86
N GLY A 4 2.48 -3.13 6.63
CA GLY A 4 3.82 -2.93 6.09
C GLY A 4 3.87 -3.17 4.58
N GLY A 5 5.06 -3.05 4.03
CA GLY A 5 5.32 -3.30 2.61
C GLY A 5 6.66 -2.73 2.16
N GLU A 6 6.98 -2.98 0.91
CA GLU A 6 8.16 -2.45 0.23
C GLU A 6 7.81 -2.06 -1.20
N VAL A 7 8.55 -1.10 -1.74
CA VAL A 7 8.44 -0.66 -3.14
C VAL A 7 9.81 -0.70 -3.78
N HIS A 8 9.93 -1.45 -4.86
CA HIS A 8 11.13 -1.58 -5.66
C HIS A 8 10.90 -0.88 -7.00
N MET A 9 11.77 0.07 -7.32
CA MET A 9 11.78 0.73 -8.62
C MET A 9 12.84 0.09 -9.51
N ASN A 10 12.54 -0.03 -10.80
CA ASN A 10 13.53 -0.51 -11.76
C ASN A 10 14.73 0.47 -11.81
N PRO A 11 15.97 -0.01 -11.62
CA PRO A 11 17.14 0.88 -11.59
C PRO A 11 17.38 1.53 -12.95
N LEU A 12 17.01 0.86 -14.04
CA LEU A 12 17.23 1.31 -15.42
C LEU A 12 16.20 2.39 -15.82
N PRO A 13 16.62 3.65 -16.10
CA PRO A 13 15.70 4.74 -16.40
C PRO A 13 14.74 4.47 -17.56
N GLU A 14 15.20 3.79 -18.60
CA GLU A 14 14.40 3.44 -19.79
C GLU A 14 13.28 2.44 -19.49
N ARG A 15 13.36 1.73 -18.36
CA ARG A 15 12.36 0.77 -17.87
C ARG A 15 11.40 1.37 -16.85
N ARG A 16 11.62 2.60 -16.38
CA ARG A 16 10.71 3.26 -15.43
C ARG A 16 9.45 3.77 -16.13
N LEU A 17 8.36 3.91 -15.36
CA LEU A 17 7.14 4.56 -15.84
C LEU A 17 7.45 6.00 -16.23
N ARG A 18 6.85 6.46 -17.33
CA ARG A 18 7.07 7.79 -17.91
C ARG A 18 5.91 8.70 -17.57
N LEU A 19 6.20 9.99 -17.42
CA LEU A 19 5.20 11.04 -17.21
C LEU A 19 4.81 11.69 -18.54
N ASP A 20 4.60 10.87 -19.57
CA ASP A 20 4.33 11.29 -20.96
C ASP A 20 2.91 10.92 -21.43
N GLY A 21 2.06 10.43 -20.53
CA GLY A 21 0.70 9.98 -20.85
C GLY A 21 0.62 8.61 -21.52
N SER A 22 1.74 7.89 -21.66
CA SER A 22 1.74 6.50 -22.12
C SER A 22 0.95 5.58 -21.20
N ARG A 23 0.38 4.51 -21.77
CA ARG A 23 -0.40 3.52 -21.03
C ARG A 23 0.50 2.68 -20.14
N ALA A 24 0.04 2.43 -18.92
CA ALA A 24 0.64 1.49 -18.00
C ALA A 24 -0.40 0.50 -17.48
N ALA A 25 0.05 -0.69 -17.09
CA ALA A 25 -0.76 -1.71 -16.46
C ALA A 25 -0.24 -2.00 -15.04
N CYS A 26 -1.15 -2.47 -14.19
CA CYS A 26 -0.85 -3.00 -12.87
C CYS A 26 -1.47 -4.40 -12.77
N VAL A 27 -0.63 -5.41 -12.54
CA VAL A 27 -1.07 -6.78 -12.27
C VAL A 27 -0.86 -7.04 -10.79
N GLU A 28 -1.89 -7.55 -10.12
CA GLU A 28 -1.86 -7.86 -8.70
C GLU A 28 -2.03 -9.36 -8.47
N ARG A 29 -1.33 -9.90 -7.46
CA ARG A 29 -1.52 -11.27 -6.97
C ARG A 29 -1.40 -11.36 -5.46
N ILE A 30 -2.12 -12.32 -4.88
CA ILE A 30 -1.95 -12.73 -3.49
C ILE A 30 -0.73 -13.65 -3.44
N LEU A 31 0.26 -13.30 -2.61
CA LEU A 31 1.44 -14.12 -2.37
C LEU A 31 1.24 -15.10 -1.22
N ASP A 32 0.63 -14.63 -0.12
CA ASP A 32 0.40 -15.41 1.09
C ASP A 32 -0.88 -14.98 1.80
N VAL A 33 -1.52 -15.95 2.46
CA VAL A 33 -2.59 -15.71 3.43
C VAL A 33 -2.26 -16.50 4.69
N SER A 34 -1.94 -15.78 5.76
CA SER A 34 -1.56 -16.39 7.03
C SER A 34 -2.46 -15.93 8.18
N VAL A 35 -2.88 -16.89 9.00
CA VAL A 35 -3.67 -16.62 10.21
C VAL A 35 -2.76 -16.70 11.42
N LYS A 36 -2.59 -15.58 12.11
CA LYS A 36 -1.89 -15.53 13.38
C LYS A 36 -2.92 -15.49 14.50
N LYS A 37 -2.88 -16.48 15.39
CA LYS A 37 -3.63 -16.40 16.65
C LYS A 37 -3.04 -15.25 17.44
N ALA A 38 -3.84 -14.23 17.74
CA ALA A 38 -3.45 -13.24 18.72
C ALA A 38 -3.46 -13.91 20.12
N GLU A 39 -2.76 -13.31 21.08
CA GLU A 39 -2.93 -13.65 22.51
C GLU A 39 -4.38 -13.41 22.99
N THR A 40 -5.18 -12.67 22.20
CA THR A 40 -6.60 -12.43 22.41
C THR A 40 -7.46 -13.37 21.54
N GLU A 41 -8.74 -13.56 21.89
CA GLU A 41 -9.70 -14.43 21.19
C GLU A 41 -9.96 -14.07 19.71
N ASN A 42 -9.33 -13.02 19.16
CA ASN A 42 -9.54 -12.56 17.80
C ASN A 42 -8.32 -12.88 16.92
N PRO A 43 -8.44 -13.84 15.97
CA PRO A 43 -7.35 -14.12 15.04
C PRO A 43 -7.08 -12.92 14.11
N LEU A 44 -5.80 -12.70 13.80
CA LEU A 44 -5.35 -11.75 12.80
C LEU A 44 -5.11 -12.49 11.49
N VAL A 45 -5.75 -12.03 10.40
CA VAL A 45 -5.51 -12.57 9.06
C VAL A 45 -4.60 -11.62 8.31
N PHE A 46 -3.39 -12.05 7.99
CA PHE A 46 -2.45 -11.32 7.17
C PHE A 46 -2.60 -11.78 5.72
N VAL A 47 -2.67 -10.82 4.81
CA VAL A 47 -2.71 -11.04 3.36
C VAL A 47 -1.57 -10.23 2.75
N SER A 48 -0.63 -10.94 2.14
CA SER A 48 0.49 -10.36 1.41
C SER A 48 0.14 -10.27 -0.06
N LEU A 49 0.21 -9.07 -0.62
CA LEU A 49 -0.10 -8.74 -2.01
C LEU A 49 1.16 -8.31 -2.72
N GLU A 50 1.33 -8.73 -3.96
CA GLU A 50 2.31 -8.15 -4.88
C GLU A 50 1.60 -7.45 -6.02
N ARG A 51 2.02 -6.23 -6.30
CA ARG A 51 1.60 -5.44 -7.46
C ARG A 51 2.80 -5.22 -8.35
N ARG A 52 2.66 -5.55 -9.63
CA ARG A 52 3.68 -5.37 -10.66
C ARG A 52 3.17 -4.42 -11.71
N MET A 53 3.88 -3.33 -11.92
CA MET A 53 3.45 -2.23 -12.79
C MET A 53 4.46 -2.03 -13.90
N GLY A 54 3.99 -1.74 -15.11
CA GLY A 54 4.86 -1.47 -16.25
C GLY A 54 4.09 -0.92 -17.46
N HIS A 55 4.85 -0.51 -18.47
CA HIS A 55 4.32 0.02 -19.73
C HIS A 55 3.48 -1.01 -20.48
N VAL A 56 2.53 -0.52 -21.29
CA VAL A 56 1.72 -1.33 -22.20
C VAL A 56 2.03 -0.92 -23.64
N GLY A 57 2.40 -1.88 -24.49
CA GLY A 57 2.60 -1.62 -25.91
C GLY A 57 1.29 -1.28 -26.62
N GLU A 58 1.33 -0.47 -27.69
CA GLU A 58 0.13 0.02 -28.39
C GLU A 58 -0.80 -1.10 -28.86
N SER A 59 -0.24 -2.25 -29.27
CA SER A 59 -0.97 -3.43 -29.75
C SER A 59 -0.79 -4.66 -28.85
N GLU A 60 -0.31 -4.47 -27.61
CA GLU A 60 -0.14 -5.57 -26.67
C GLU A 60 -1.51 -5.97 -26.08
N SER A 61 -1.85 -7.26 -26.11
CA SER A 61 -3.09 -7.75 -25.48
C SER A 61 -2.95 -7.81 -23.96
N ASP A 62 -4.08 -7.80 -23.26
CA ASP A 62 -4.10 -7.89 -21.80
C ASP A 62 -3.44 -9.18 -21.28
N GLU A 63 -3.61 -10.30 -21.99
CA GLU A 63 -2.94 -11.57 -21.66
C GLU A 63 -1.43 -11.48 -21.82
N ALA A 64 -0.94 -10.82 -22.88
CA ALA A 64 0.48 -10.62 -23.12
C ALA A 64 1.11 -9.70 -22.07
N VAL A 65 0.45 -8.58 -21.74
CA VAL A 65 0.84 -7.68 -20.65
C VAL A 65 0.95 -8.46 -19.34
N ARG A 66 -0.08 -9.26 -19.01
CA ARG A 66 -0.14 -10.04 -17.78
C ARG A 66 0.97 -11.09 -17.72
N ALA A 67 1.17 -11.84 -18.80
CA ALA A 67 2.21 -12.86 -18.88
C ALA A 67 3.61 -12.25 -18.71
N ARG A 68 3.89 -11.12 -19.36
CA ARG A 68 5.17 -10.41 -19.27
C ARG A 68 5.42 -9.88 -17.85
N LEU A 69 4.47 -9.15 -17.27
CA LEU A 69 4.66 -8.57 -15.94
C LEU A 69 4.79 -9.62 -14.84
N LEU A 70 4.13 -10.78 -14.97
CA LEU A 70 4.25 -11.88 -14.01
C LEU A 70 5.48 -12.77 -14.25
N GLY A 71 5.97 -12.86 -15.49
CA GLY A 71 7.04 -13.78 -15.89
C GLY A 71 8.44 -13.19 -15.91
N ASP A 72 8.58 -11.86 -16.07
CA ASP A 72 9.88 -11.20 -16.20
C ASP A 72 9.98 -9.98 -15.27
N ASP A 73 10.80 -10.10 -14.21
CA ASP A 73 11.10 -9.01 -13.28
C ASP A 73 11.76 -7.81 -13.98
N GLY A 74 12.50 -8.03 -15.08
CA GLY A 74 13.13 -6.96 -15.86
C GLY A 74 12.13 -6.08 -16.62
N ALA A 75 10.93 -6.60 -16.90
CA ALA A 75 9.84 -5.88 -17.55
C ALA A 75 9.00 -5.04 -16.56
N VAL A 76 9.22 -5.21 -15.25
CA VAL A 76 8.50 -4.49 -14.20
C VAL A 76 9.20 -3.15 -13.93
N ALA A 77 8.44 -2.07 -14.05
CA ALA A 77 8.91 -0.72 -13.73
C ALA A 77 8.84 -0.44 -12.22
N VAL A 78 7.76 -0.90 -11.57
CA VAL A 78 7.54 -0.78 -10.12
C VAL A 78 6.97 -2.09 -9.61
N ARG A 79 7.60 -2.65 -8.58
CA ARG A 79 7.09 -3.78 -7.81
C ARG A 79 6.78 -3.31 -6.40
N GLU A 80 5.53 -3.49 -5.97
CA GLU A 80 5.08 -3.19 -4.62
C GLU A 80 4.72 -4.50 -3.92
N LEU A 81 5.27 -4.74 -2.74
CA LEU A 81 4.75 -5.71 -1.79
C LEU A 81 3.99 -4.97 -0.71
N ARG A 82 2.81 -5.48 -0.36
CA ARG A 82 1.95 -4.87 0.65
C ARG A 82 1.36 -5.93 1.55
N ASP A 83 1.51 -5.73 2.85
CA ASP A 83 0.87 -6.55 3.86
C ASP A 83 -0.36 -5.84 4.42
N VAL A 84 -1.50 -6.52 4.33
CA VAL A 84 -2.78 -6.07 4.87
C VAL A 84 -3.20 -7.04 5.98
N VAL A 85 -3.48 -6.49 7.16
CA VAL A 85 -4.03 -7.26 8.28
C VAL A 85 -5.52 -6.99 8.41
N PHE A 86 -6.30 -8.07 8.45
CA PHE A 86 -7.71 -8.09 8.78
C PHE A 86 -7.88 -8.58 10.21
N MET A 87 -8.72 -7.87 10.95
CA MET A 87 -9.02 -8.14 12.35
C MET A 87 -10.54 -8.07 12.51
N LYS A 88 -11.10 -8.89 13.39
CA LYS A 88 -12.49 -8.71 13.81
C LYS A 88 -12.63 -7.32 14.46
N ALA A 89 -13.77 -6.66 14.26
CA ALA A 89 -14.05 -5.37 14.88
C ALA A 89 -13.76 -5.46 16.39
N ALA A 90 -12.93 -4.56 16.91
CA ALA A 90 -12.68 -4.50 18.34
C ALA A 90 -14.01 -4.20 19.06
N GLY A 91 -14.27 -4.92 20.15
CA GLY A 91 -15.28 -4.49 21.11
C GLY A 91 -14.93 -3.09 21.66
N PRO A 92 -15.90 -2.35 22.21
CA PRO A 92 -15.64 -1.03 22.77
C PRO A 92 -14.50 -1.08 23.80
N GLY A 93 -13.44 -0.31 23.56
CA GLY A 93 -12.30 -0.15 24.50
C GLY A 93 -10.94 -0.73 24.06
N GLY A 94 -10.84 -1.38 22.89
CA GLY A 94 -9.56 -1.89 22.38
C GLY A 94 -8.59 -0.78 21.96
N LYS A 95 -7.65 -0.39 22.83
CA LYS A 95 -6.54 0.51 22.45
C LYS A 95 -5.45 -0.29 21.74
N ALA A 96 -5.12 0.07 20.49
CA ALA A 96 -3.96 -0.46 19.81
C ALA A 96 -2.67 0.02 20.52
N LYS A 97 -1.74 -0.91 20.80
CA LYS A 97 -0.42 -0.55 21.34
C LYS A 97 0.42 0.00 20.19
N THR A 98 0.74 1.30 20.22
CA THR A 98 1.70 1.90 19.28
C THR A 98 3.10 1.47 19.68
N ARG A 99 3.75 0.64 18.87
CA ARG A 99 5.17 0.33 19.02
C ARG A 99 5.97 1.43 18.33
N VAL A 100 6.51 2.35 19.11
CA VAL A 100 7.45 3.35 18.58
C VAL A 100 8.80 2.68 18.42
N LEU A 101 9.30 2.64 17.20
CA LEU A 101 10.69 2.26 16.93
C LEU A 101 11.55 3.51 17.20
N GLU A 102 12.40 3.45 18.22
CA GLU A 102 13.37 4.51 18.48
C GLU A 102 14.52 4.41 17.48
N HIS A 103 14.81 5.54 16.81
CA HIS A 103 16.02 5.67 16.01
C HIS A 103 17.21 5.86 16.95
N LYS A 104 18.20 4.97 16.87
CA LYS A 104 19.37 4.95 17.79
C LYS A 104 20.52 5.87 17.38
N GLY A 105 20.38 6.61 16.29
CA GLY A 105 21.43 7.48 15.72
C GLY A 105 21.07 8.96 15.76
N ARG A 106 22.05 9.80 15.41
CA ARG A 106 21.80 11.20 15.05
C ARG A 106 21.38 11.24 13.59
N GLU A 107 20.31 11.96 13.28
CA GLU A 107 19.84 12.13 11.92
C GLU A 107 20.79 13.00 11.09
N ASP A 108 21.13 12.54 9.88
CA ASP A 108 21.90 13.34 8.92
C ASP A 108 21.04 14.46 8.30
N PHE A 109 19.71 14.30 8.31
CA PHE A 109 18.73 15.25 7.79
C PHE A 109 17.39 15.12 8.51
N SER A 110 16.74 16.25 8.80
CA SER A 110 15.39 16.30 9.38
C SER A 110 14.55 17.36 8.69
N HIS A 111 13.28 17.05 8.46
CA HIS A 111 12.29 17.98 7.95
C HIS A 111 10.96 17.78 8.69
N THR A 112 10.40 18.86 9.23
CA THR A 112 9.12 18.82 9.95
C THR A 112 7.99 19.26 9.02
N LEU A 113 6.99 18.40 8.88
CA LEU A 113 5.75 18.71 8.17
C LEU A 113 4.59 18.79 9.16
N THR A 114 4.08 20.00 9.41
CA THR A 114 2.90 20.18 10.27
C THR A 114 1.63 19.83 9.49
N THR A 115 1.05 18.67 9.77
CA THR A 115 -0.21 18.25 9.16
C THR A 115 -1.37 19.10 9.67
N ASN A 116 -2.23 19.53 8.75
CA ASN A 116 -3.54 20.12 9.07
C ASN A 116 -4.62 19.44 8.21
N PRO A 117 -5.91 19.60 8.55
CA PRO A 117 -6.99 18.96 7.79
C PRO A 117 -6.96 19.28 6.28
N LYS A 118 -6.59 20.50 5.89
CA LYS A 118 -6.47 20.91 4.48
C LYS A 118 -5.35 20.15 3.76
N LEU A 119 -4.20 19.94 4.42
CA LEU A 119 -3.09 19.18 3.88
C LEU A 119 -3.46 17.70 3.71
N LEU A 120 -4.06 17.09 4.74
CA LEU A 120 -4.50 15.70 4.70
C LEU A 120 -5.58 15.47 3.63
N PHE A 121 -6.52 16.41 3.49
CA PHE A 121 -7.52 16.39 2.43
C PHE A 121 -6.88 16.44 1.03
N ARG A 122 -5.98 17.40 0.79
CA ARG A 122 -5.29 17.54 -0.50
C ARG A 122 -4.43 16.32 -0.83
N TYR A 123 -3.72 15.79 0.16
CA TYR A 123 -2.94 14.56 0.00
C TYR A 123 -3.82 13.37 -0.37
N SER A 124 -4.96 13.22 0.31
CA SER A 124 -5.95 12.17 0.03
C SER A 124 -6.53 12.30 -1.39
N ALA A 125 -6.88 13.52 -1.80
CA ALA A 125 -7.36 13.80 -3.15
C ALA A 125 -6.29 13.49 -4.21
N LEU A 126 -5.04 13.93 -3.99
CA LEU A 126 -3.93 13.73 -4.93
C LEU A 126 -3.53 12.26 -5.10
N THR A 127 -3.61 11.49 -4.02
CA THR A 127 -3.30 10.05 -4.02
C THR A 127 -4.52 9.17 -4.32
N TYR A 128 -5.67 9.79 -4.62
CA TYR A 128 -6.96 9.10 -4.78
C TYR A 128 -7.33 8.19 -3.60
N ASN A 129 -6.85 8.53 -2.39
CA ASN A 129 -7.18 7.83 -1.16
C ASN A 129 -8.44 8.45 -0.52
N THR A 130 -9.61 8.12 -1.07
CA THR A 130 -10.91 8.69 -0.68
C THR A 130 -11.57 8.01 0.52
N HIS A 131 -10.78 7.34 1.37
CA HIS A 131 -11.35 6.65 2.53
C HIS A 131 -11.98 7.64 3.52
N ALA A 132 -13.18 7.33 4.01
CA ALA A 132 -13.97 8.24 4.86
C ALA A 132 -13.24 8.70 6.14
N ILE A 133 -12.28 7.91 6.64
CA ILE A 133 -11.41 8.26 7.78
C ILE A 133 -10.59 9.54 7.56
N HIS A 134 -10.38 9.95 6.30
CA HIS A 134 -9.65 11.15 5.96
C HIS A 134 -10.55 12.39 5.82
N LEU A 135 -11.89 12.20 5.82
CA LEU A 135 -12.87 13.24 5.48
C LEU A 135 -13.90 13.47 6.59
N ASP A 136 -14.35 12.40 7.25
CA ASP A 136 -15.39 12.45 8.27
C ASP A 136 -14.81 12.15 9.66
N PRO A 137 -14.76 13.12 10.58
CA PRO A 137 -14.33 12.92 11.97
C PRO A 137 -15.11 11.83 12.71
N ASN A 138 -16.36 11.55 12.31
CA ASN A 138 -17.21 10.55 12.95
C ASN A 138 -16.94 9.11 12.45
N SER A 139 -16.20 8.96 11.36
CA SER A 139 -15.91 7.64 10.78
C SER A 139 -14.88 6.85 11.58
N ALA A 140 -14.10 7.51 12.44
CA ALA A 140 -13.03 6.90 13.22
C ALA A 140 -13.51 6.08 14.46
N GLY A 141 -14.82 5.83 14.62
CA GLY A 141 -15.32 5.19 15.85
C GLY A 141 -16.65 4.43 15.76
N LYS A 142 -17.26 4.26 14.58
CA LYS A 142 -18.50 3.47 14.47
C LYS A 142 -18.23 2.12 13.80
N PRO A 143 -18.46 0.99 14.50
CA PRO A 143 -18.60 -0.28 13.80
C PRO A 143 -19.77 -0.14 12.83
N ARG A 144 -19.56 -0.48 11.56
CA ARG A 144 -20.68 -0.62 10.62
C ARG A 144 -21.49 -1.82 11.11
N GLY A 145 -22.75 -1.59 11.44
CA GLY A 145 -23.71 -2.60 11.87
C GLY A 145 -24.03 -3.61 10.79
#